data_AF-A0A917QP89-F1
#
_entry.id   AF-A0A917QP89-F1
#
_cell.length_a   1.000
_cell.length_b   1.000
_cell.length_c   1.000
_cell.angle_alpha   90.00
_cell.angle_beta   90.00
_cell.angle_gamma   90.00
#
_symmetry.space_group_name_H-M   'P 1'
#
loop_
_entity.id
_entity.type
_entity.pdbx_description
1 polymer ?
#
loop_
_entity_poly.entity_id
_entity_poly.type
_entity_poly.pdbx_seq_one_letter_code
_entity_poly.pdbx_strand_id
1 'polypeptide(L)'
;MNAKQQALKVAAARALSDIVAEGYERIRKEAEPVFAELRKDSGTKSLDVEMPDGTVLGPLSILAGPATRKYRMSTLAAIVANDDPDELVEELRPEALTDPDLIEFVRDHMPHLLYRKIRDAHLKSLFKKTDSNGYLKDAAGTRIQVADVTRQEPTGEFRYKPDEGARAVVWKAWEAGELQPLIGDLLKPAIEAGEQHD
;
A
#
# COMPACT_ATOMS: atom_id res chain seq x y z
N MET A 1 1.24 -0.93 45.96
CA MET A 1 0.43 -0.85 44.72
C MET A 1 -0.14 -2.23 44.42
N ASN A 2 -1.47 -2.39 44.35
CA ASN A 2 -2.13 -3.70 44.20
C ASN A 2 -2.25 -4.11 42.71
N ALA A 3 -2.27 -5.40 42.40
CA ALA A 3 -2.54 -5.95 41.07
C ALA A 3 -3.71 -5.27 40.33
N LYS A 4 -4.80 -4.91 41.02
CA LYS A 4 -5.92 -4.15 40.40
C LYS A 4 -5.49 -2.78 39.87
N GLN A 5 -4.62 -2.06 40.58
CA GLN A 5 -4.10 -0.76 40.15
C GLN A 5 -3.13 -0.89 38.97
N GLN A 6 -2.37 -1.99 38.90
CA GLN A 6 -1.51 -2.27 37.75
C GLN A 6 -2.32 -2.66 36.51
N ALA A 7 -3.37 -3.47 36.67
CA ALA A 7 -4.29 -3.80 35.58
C ALA A 7 -4.96 -2.55 35.01
N LEU A 8 -5.41 -1.62 35.87
CA LEU A 8 -5.96 -0.34 35.44
C LEU A 8 -4.94 0.50 34.64
N LYS A 9 -3.68 0.58 35.10
CA LYS A 9 -2.62 1.31 34.40
C LYS A 9 -2.40 0.78 32.98
N VAL A 10 -2.31 -0.55 32.84
CA VAL A 10 -2.10 -1.19 31.53
C VAL A 10 -3.32 -0.98 30.62
N ALA A 11 -4.54 -1.18 31.14
CA ALA A 11 -5.76 -0.97 30.38
C ALA A 11 -5.93 0.48 29.91
N ALA A 12 -5.68 1.45 30.81
CA ALA A 12 -5.75 2.87 30.48
C ALA A 12 -4.69 3.25 29.44
N ALA A 13 -3.42 2.85 29.64
CA ALA A 13 -2.36 3.13 28.67
C ALA A 13 -2.66 2.53 27.28
N ARG A 14 -3.25 1.33 27.23
CA ARG A 14 -3.65 0.70 25.98
C ARG A 14 -4.77 1.48 25.28
N ALA A 15 -5.85 1.80 26.00
CA ALA A 15 -6.97 2.54 25.44
C ALA A 15 -6.53 3.91 24.92
N LEU A 16 -5.67 4.62 25.66
CA LEU A 16 -5.11 5.90 25.22
C LEU A 16 -4.24 5.72 23.96
N SER A 17 -3.41 4.68 23.90
CA SER A 17 -2.62 4.38 22.70
C SER A 17 -3.49 4.10 21.48
N ASP A 18 -4.60 3.39 21.64
CA ASP A 18 -5.54 3.10 20.56
C ASP A 18 -6.22 4.39 20.07
N ILE A 19 -6.66 5.28 20.99
CA ILE A 19 -7.23 6.60 20.65
C ILE A 19 -6.24 7.47 19.89
N VAL A 20 -4.98 7.55 20.33
CA VAL A 20 -3.92 8.30 19.62
C VAL A 20 -3.73 7.73 18.22
N ALA A 21 -3.67 6.40 18.09
CA ALA A 21 -3.45 5.74 16.81
C ALA A 21 -4.61 6.00 15.85
N GLU A 22 -5.86 5.87 16.28
CA GLU A 22 -7.04 6.18 15.46
C GLU A 22 -7.08 7.65 15.04
N GLY A 23 -6.77 8.56 15.98
CA GLY A 23 -6.69 9.98 15.71
C GLY A 23 -5.60 10.33 14.69
N TYR A 24 -4.42 9.71 14.81
CA TYR A 24 -3.32 9.84 13.85
C TYR A 24 -3.72 9.34 12.46
N GLU A 25 -4.34 8.16 12.37
CA GLU A 25 -4.78 7.59 11.08
C GLU A 25 -5.85 8.46 10.41
N ARG A 26 -6.73 9.10 11.19
CA ARG A 26 -7.70 10.06 10.64
C ARG A 26 -7.00 11.28 10.03
N ILE A 27 -6.11 11.93 10.79
CA ILE A 27 -5.33 13.09 10.31
C ILE A 27 -4.51 12.70 9.08
N ARG A 28 -3.93 11.50 9.09
CA ARG A 28 -3.19 10.95 7.96
C ARG A 28 -4.05 10.90 6.70
N LYS A 29 -5.22 10.27 6.77
CA LYS A 29 -6.16 10.16 5.63
C LYS A 29 -6.66 11.51 5.13
N GLU A 30 -6.82 12.49 6.01
CA GLU A 30 -7.20 13.86 5.63
C GLU A 30 -6.07 14.59 4.89
N ALA A 31 -4.80 14.33 5.26
CA ALA A 31 -3.63 14.95 4.64
C ALA A 31 -3.24 14.32 3.29
N GLU A 32 -3.47 13.01 3.10
CA GLU A 32 -3.19 12.25 1.89
C GLU A 32 -3.65 12.91 0.57
N PRO A 33 -4.91 13.38 0.41
CA PRO A 33 -5.36 14.04 -0.82
C PRO A 33 -4.66 15.38 -1.06
N VAL A 34 -4.40 16.17 -0.01
CA VAL A 34 -3.74 17.47 -0.10
C VAL A 34 -2.29 17.31 -0.59
N PHE A 35 -1.56 16.34 -0.05
CA PHE A 35 -0.20 16.06 -0.50
C PHE A 35 -0.16 15.49 -1.92
N ALA A 36 -1.16 14.68 -2.30
CA ALA A 36 -1.27 14.19 -3.67
C ALA A 36 -1.47 15.32 -4.69
N GLU A 37 -2.30 16.33 -4.39
CA GLU A 37 -2.49 17.52 -5.23
C GLU A 37 -1.20 18.36 -5.30
N LEU A 38 -0.59 18.65 -4.15
CA LEU A 38 0.65 19.42 -4.09
C LEU A 38 1.76 18.77 -4.94
N ARG A 39 1.89 17.44 -4.89
CA ARG A 39 2.86 16.68 -5.68
C ARG A 39 2.60 16.79 -7.18
N LYS A 40 1.34 16.79 -7.60
CA LYS A 40 0.93 16.88 -9.01
C LYS A 40 1.15 18.27 -9.58
N ASP A 41 0.74 19.31 -8.86
CA ASP A 41 0.68 20.67 -9.41
C ASP A 41 2.03 21.39 -9.36
N SER A 42 2.78 21.19 -8.27
CA SER A 42 4.05 21.90 -8.03
C SER A 42 5.29 21.02 -8.18
N GLY A 43 5.12 19.69 -8.26
CA GLY A 43 6.25 18.76 -8.26
C GLY A 43 7.00 18.72 -6.93
N THR A 44 6.45 19.27 -5.84
CA THR A 44 7.06 19.28 -4.50
C THR A 44 7.24 17.86 -3.97
N LYS A 45 8.48 17.49 -3.65
CA LYS A 45 8.87 16.13 -3.21
C LYS A 45 8.89 15.96 -1.69
N SER A 46 9.13 17.06 -0.98
CA SER A 46 9.32 17.10 0.46
C SER A 46 8.85 18.44 0.98
N LEU A 47 8.34 18.44 2.21
CA LEU A 47 8.03 19.62 3.00
C LEU A 47 8.82 19.54 4.30
N ASP A 48 9.37 20.65 4.76
CA ASP A 48 9.89 20.73 6.12
C ASP A 48 8.72 20.98 7.06
N VAL A 49 8.58 20.12 8.07
CA VAL A 49 7.53 20.27 9.08
C VAL A 49 8.03 21.26 10.11
N GLU A 50 7.34 22.37 10.28
CA GLU A 50 7.70 23.44 11.21
C GLU A 50 6.64 23.64 12.28
N MET A 51 7.08 23.97 13.48
CA MET A 51 6.23 24.49 14.55
C MET A 51 5.78 25.92 14.24
N PRO A 52 4.70 26.44 14.86
CA PRO A 52 4.26 27.82 14.68
C PRO A 52 5.32 28.88 15.03
N ASP A 53 6.30 28.53 15.87
CA ASP A 53 7.44 29.37 16.23
C ASP A 53 8.61 29.31 15.22
N GLY A 54 8.47 28.54 14.14
CA GLY A 54 9.48 28.33 13.10
C GLY A 54 10.49 27.21 13.39
N THR A 55 10.35 26.47 14.50
CA THR A 55 11.22 25.34 14.79
C THR A 55 10.97 24.18 13.82
N VAL A 56 11.98 23.80 13.03
CA VAL A 56 11.91 22.66 12.11
C VAL A 56 11.95 21.34 12.88
N LEU A 57 11.00 20.46 12.60
CA LEU A 57 10.85 19.13 13.21
C LEU A 57 11.37 17.99 12.33
N GLY A 58 11.63 18.28 11.05
CA GLY A 58 12.20 17.36 10.07
C GLY A 58 11.35 17.22 8.80
N PRO A 59 11.85 16.49 7.79
CA PRO A 59 11.22 16.42 6.48
C PRO A 59 10.05 15.42 6.43
N LEU A 60 8.97 15.84 5.75
CA LEU A 60 7.87 15.00 5.28
C LEU A 60 8.00 14.79 3.77
N SER A 61 8.30 13.55 3.37
CA SER A 61 8.43 13.16 1.97
C SER A 61 7.10 12.71 1.38
N ILE A 62 6.73 13.29 0.23
CA ILE A 62 5.55 12.92 -0.54
C ILE A 62 5.97 11.96 -1.66
N LEU A 63 5.51 10.72 -1.61
CA LEU A 63 5.98 9.69 -2.52
C LEU A 63 5.49 9.97 -3.94
N ALA A 64 6.40 9.89 -4.91
CA ALA A 64 6.00 9.68 -6.30
C ALA A 64 5.38 8.28 -6.32
N GLY A 65 4.08 8.18 -6.59
CA GLY A 65 3.36 6.90 -6.59
C GLY A 65 4.01 5.82 -7.47
N PRO A 66 3.44 4.61 -7.48
CA PRO A 66 4.06 3.46 -8.13
C PRO A 66 4.42 3.75 -9.59
N ALA A 67 5.68 3.54 -9.94
CA ALA A 67 6.18 3.72 -11.31
C ALA A 67 6.09 2.39 -12.06
N THR A 68 5.28 2.34 -13.12
CA THR A 68 5.27 1.20 -14.04
C THR A 68 6.38 1.37 -15.08
N ARG A 69 7.29 0.41 -15.17
CA ARG A 69 8.35 0.38 -16.19
C ARG A 69 7.97 -0.59 -17.30
N LYS A 70 7.94 -0.11 -18.54
CA LYS A 70 7.79 -0.96 -19.73
C LYS A 70 9.10 -0.96 -20.49
N TYR A 71 9.76 -2.11 -20.51
CA TYR A 71 11.01 -2.29 -21.24
C TYR A 71 10.75 -2.48 -22.74
N ARG A 72 11.60 -1.89 -23.56
CA ARG A 72 11.58 -2.08 -25.02
C ARG A 72 12.44 -3.30 -25.34
N MET A 73 11.83 -4.49 -25.33
CA MET A 73 12.54 -5.75 -25.52
C MET A 73 13.34 -5.82 -26.82
N SER A 74 12.89 -5.18 -27.89
CA SER A 74 13.65 -5.11 -29.15
C SER A 74 14.96 -4.34 -29.01
N THR A 75 14.99 -3.29 -28.20
CA THR A 75 16.22 -2.54 -27.92
C THR A 75 17.16 -3.35 -27.03
N LEU A 76 16.63 -4.03 -26.02
CA LEU A 76 17.44 -4.90 -25.16
C LEU A 76 18.02 -6.08 -25.94
N ALA A 77 17.22 -6.72 -26.79
CA ALA A 77 17.67 -7.80 -27.65
C ALA A 77 18.77 -7.33 -28.62
N ALA A 78 18.69 -6.11 -29.16
CA ALA A 78 19.74 -5.56 -30.02
C ALA A 78 21.06 -5.30 -29.26
N ILE A 79 20.97 -4.88 -27.99
CA ILE A 79 22.14 -4.71 -27.11
C ILE A 79 22.75 -6.07 -26.80
N VAL A 80 21.95 -7.05 -26.35
CA VAL A 80 22.40 -8.41 -26.02
C VAL A 80 23.00 -9.09 -27.26
N ALA A 81 22.38 -8.95 -28.43
CA ALA A 81 22.92 -9.50 -29.68
C ALA A 81 24.29 -8.93 -30.06
N ASN A 82 24.64 -7.73 -29.60
CA ASN A 82 25.90 -7.08 -29.91
C ASN A 82 26.97 -7.34 -28.83
N ASP A 83 26.59 -7.28 -27.56
CA ASP A 83 27.52 -7.32 -26.44
C ASP A 83 27.76 -8.76 -25.94
N ASP A 84 26.71 -9.60 -25.92
CA ASP A 84 26.71 -10.95 -25.36
C ASP A 84 25.82 -11.90 -26.21
N PRO A 85 26.21 -12.23 -27.46
CA PRO A 85 25.35 -12.95 -28.39
C PRO A 85 24.99 -14.38 -27.94
N ASP A 86 25.85 -15.02 -27.14
CA ASP A 86 25.64 -16.37 -26.62
C ASP A 86 24.50 -16.45 -25.58
N GLU A 87 24.03 -15.31 -25.06
CA GLU A 87 22.87 -15.21 -24.16
C GLU A 87 21.52 -15.24 -24.92
N LEU A 88 21.55 -15.26 -26.26
CA LEU A 88 20.35 -15.45 -27.07
C LEU A 88 20.01 -16.93 -27.20
N VAL A 89 19.00 -17.37 -26.46
CA VAL A 89 18.46 -18.74 -26.58
C VAL A 89 17.31 -18.76 -27.60
N GLU A 90 17.33 -19.76 -28.47
CA GLU A 90 16.21 -20.04 -29.36
C GLU A 90 15.11 -20.78 -28.59
N GLU A 91 14.02 -20.06 -28.31
CA GLU A 91 12.80 -20.65 -27.77
C GLU A 91 11.76 -20.83 -28.87
N LEU A 92 10.90 -21.84 -28.69
CA LEU A 92 9.72 -21.99 -29.54
C LEU A 92 8.84 -20.75 -29.40
N ARG A 93 8.42 -20.20 -30.54
CA ARG A 93 7.44 -19.12 -30.56
C ARG A 93 6.15 -19.56 -29.86
N PRO A 94 5.53 -18.74 -29.00
CA PRO A 94 4.30 -19.13 -28.30
C PRO A 94 3.17 -19.63 -29.21
N GLU A 95 3.08 -19.09 -30.43
CA GLU A 95 2.10 -19.52 -31.44
C GLU A 95 2.40 -20.94 -31.96
N ALA A 96 3.67 -21.32 -32.06
CA ALA A 96 4.08 -22.66 -32.48
C ALA A 96 3.64 -23.73 -31.47
N LEU A 97 3.47 -23.39 -30.20
CA LEU A 97 2.94 -24.31 -29.18
C LEU A 97 1.47 -24.70 -29.41
N THR A 98 0.79 -24.04 -30.34
CA THR A 98 -0.57 -24.39 -30.78
C THR A 98 -0.62 -25.07 -32.15
N ASP A 99 0.54 -25.25 -32.80
CA ASP A 99 0.66 -25.95 -34.07
C ASP A 99 0.24 -27.43 -33.89
N PRO A 100 -0.77 -27.92 -34.63
CA PRO A 100 -1.23 -29.29 -34.52
C PRO A 100 -0.13 -30.33 -34.72
N ASP A 101 0.79 -30.09 -35.67
CA ASP A 101 1.84 -31.03 -36.03
C ASP A 101 2.90 -31.11 -34.92
N LEU A 102 3.22 -29.97 -34.28
CA LEU A 102 4.10 -29.93 -33.12
C LEU A 102 3.44 -30.59 -31.89
N ILE A 103 2.14 -30.35 -31.66
CA ILE A 103 1.41 -30.98 -30.56
C ILE A 103 1.34 -32.50 -30.74
N GLU A 104 1.16 -32.97 -31.97
CA GLU A 104 1.17 -34.40 -32.31
C GLU A 104 2.56 -34.99 -32.09
N PHE A 105 3.62 -34.33 -32.57
CA PHE A 105 5.00 -34.72 -32.31
C PHE A 105 5.32 -34.81 -30.81
N VAL A 106 4.93 -33.81 -30.02
CA VAL A 106 5.13 -33.81 -28.56
C VAL A 106 4.28 -34.89 -27.88
N ARG A 107 3.06 -35.15 -28.36
CA ARG A 107 2.21 -36.22 -27.84
C ARG A 107 2.83 -37.61 -28.04
N ASP A 108 3.49 -37.82 -29.17
CA ASP A 108 4.06 -39.11 -29.53
C ASP A 108 5.43 -39.35 -28.89
N HIS A 109 6.26 -38.31 -28.76
CA HIS A 109 7.64 -38.46 -28.29
C HIS A 109 7.87 -37.97 -26.85
N MET A 110 7.11 -36.98 -26.38
CA MET A 110 7.32 -36.34 -25.07
C MET A 110 5.99 -35.99 -24.37
N PRO A 111 5.05 -36.95 -24.17
CA PRO A 111 3.71 -36.67 -23.69
C PRO A 111 3.67 -36.02 -22.29
N HIS A 112 4.72 -36.21 -21.49
CA HIS A 112 4.88 -35.61 -20.17
C HIS A 112 5.00 -34.07 -20.20
N LEU A 113 5.31 -33.47 -21.37
CA LEU A 113 5.32 -32.02 -21.56
C LEU A 113 3.93 -31.42 -21.79
N LEU A 114 2.91 -32.26 -22.04
CA LEU A 114 1.53 -31.81 -22.25
C LEU A 114 0.77 -31.73 -20.92
N TYR A 115 0.08 -30.61 -20.72
CA TYR A 115 -0.90 -30.46 -19.63
C TYR A 115 -2.25 -30.03 -20.19
N ARG A 116 -3.31 -30.32 -19.43
CA ARG A 116 -4.68 -29.97 -19.81
C ARG A 116 -4.97 -28.54 -19.38
N LYS A 117 -5.34 -27.69 -20.34
CA LYS A 117 -5.76 -26.30 -20.10
C LYS A 117 -7.15 -26.04 -20.67
N ILE A 118 -7.89 -25.13 -20.04
CA ILE A 118 -9.13 -24.56 -20.61
C ILE A 118 -8.74 -23.59 -21.74
N ARG A 119 -9.36 -23.71 -22.92
CA ARG A 119 -9.10 -22.81 -24.05
C ARG A 119 -9.37 -21.35 -23.67
N ASP A 120 -8.50 -20.42 -24.08
CA ASP A 120 -8.55 -19.01 -23.66
C ASP A 120 -9.86 -18.30 -24.03
N ALA A 121 -10.44 -18.60 -25.20
CA ALA A 121 -11.74 -18.05 -25.59
C ALA A 121 -12.86 -18.49 -24.63
N HIS A 122 -12.80 -19.74 -24.17
CA HIS A 122 -13.77 -20.28 -23.21
C HIS A 122 -13.50 -19.74 -21.80
N LEU A 123 -12.24 -19.67 -21.38
CA LEU A 123 -11.84 -19.08 -20.10
C LEU A 123 -12.26 -17.61 -20.00
N LYS A 124 -12.08 -16.80 -21.06
CA LYS A 124 -12.58 -15.41 -21.15
C LYS A 124 -14.10 -15.34 -21.03
N SER A 125 -14.83 -16.29 -21.64
CA SER A 125 -16.29 -16.39 -21.50
C SER A 125 -16.70 -16.70 -20.06
N LEU A 126 -15.98 -17.59 -19.37
CA LEU A 126 -16.19 -17.91 -17.96
C LEU A 126 -15.91 -16.70 -17.05
N PHE A 127 -14.83 -15.96 -17.29
CA PHE A 127 -14.54 -14.73 -16.54
C PHE A 127 -15.63 -13.67 -16.67
N LYS A 128 -16.20 -13.47 -17.87
CA LYS A 128 -17.33 -12.54 -18.06
C LYS A 128 -18.60 -12.95 -17.31
N LYS A 129 -18.76 -14.24 -17.02
CA LYS A 129 -19.88 -14.79 -16.24
C LYS A 129 -19.63 -14.77 -14.73
N THR A 130 -18.40 -14.45 -14.31
CA THR A 130 -18.03 -14.34 -12.90
C THR A 130 -18.56 -13.00 -12.39
N ASP A 131 -19.26 -13.03 -11.25
CA ASP A 131 -19.82 -11.82 -10.67
C ASP A 131 -18.75 -10.94 -9.98
N SER A 132 -19.16 -9.75 -9.55
CA SER A 132 -18.29 -8.77 -8.90
C SER A 132 -17.67 -9.22 -7.58
N ASN A 133 -18.16 -10.34 -7.01
CA ASN A 133 -17.71 -10.92 -5.75
C ASN A 133 -16.91 -12.21 -5.98
N GLY A 134 -16.60 -12.56 -7.23
CA GLY A 134 -15.77 -13.71 -7.58
C GLY A 134 -16.52 -15.04 -7.69
N TYR A 135 -17.84 -15.05 -7.89
CA TYR A 135 -18.65 -16.27 -8.02
C TYR A 135 -19.10 -16.55 -9.46
N LEU A 136 -19.12 -17.83 -9.84
CA LEU A 136 -19.64 -18.33 -11.11
C LEU A 136 -20.77 -19.34 -10.84
N LYS A 137 -21.85 -19.30 -11.64
CA LYS A 137 -22.94 -20.28 -11.55
C LYS A 137 -22.69 -21.48 -12.47
N ASP A 138 -22.83 -22.68 -11.95
CA ASP A 138 -22.80 -23.90 -12.75
C ASP A 138 -24.12 -24.15 -13.51
N ALA A 139 -24.20 -25.26 -14.25
CA ALA A 139 -25.39 -25.63 -15.02
C ALA A 139 -26.61 -25.99 -14.16
N ALA A 140 -26.41 -26.36 -12.89
CA ALA A 140 -27.48 -26.64 -11.92
C ALA A 140 -27.96 -25.37 -11.19
N GLY A 141 -27.29 -24.23 -11.41
CA GLY A 141 -27.60 -22.95 -10.78
C GLY A 141 -26.87 -22.73 -9.45
N THR A 142 -25.98 -23.65 -9.05
CA THR A 142 -25.17 -23.54 -7.84
C THR A 142 -24.07 -22.49 -8.02
N ARG A 143 -23.89 -21.62 -7.03
CA ARG A 143 -22.82 -20.61 -7.03
C ARG A 143 -21.53 -21.22 -6.49
N ILE A 144 -20.46 -21.13 -7.27
CA ILE A 144 -19.12 -21.63 -6.95
C ILE A 144 -18.18 -20.43 -6.90
N GLN A 145 -17.43 -20.27 -5.81
CA GLN A 145 -16.42 -19.24 -5.70
C GLN A 145 -15.21 -19.61 -6.56
N VAL A 146 -14.78 -18.70 -7.45
CA VAL A 146 -13.71 -18.93 -8.43
C VAL A 146 -12.62 -17.84 -8.41
N ALA A 147 -12.83 -16.75 -7.65
CA ALA A 147 -11.83 -15.70 -7.46
C ALA A 147 -11.97 -15.04 -6.07
N ASP A 148 -10.84 -14.70 -5.46
CA ASP A 148 -10.79 -13.83 -4.30
C ASP A 148 -10.69 -12.37 -4.76
N VAL A 149 -11.69 -11.55 -4.40
CA VAL A 149 -11.74 -10.13 -4.81
C VAL A 149 -11.33 -9.26 -3.64
N THR A 150 -10.07 -8.81 -3.64
CA THR A 150 -9.59 -7.80 -2.70
C THR A 150 -9.50 -6.46 -3.41
N ARG A 151 -10.31 -5.48 -2.99
CA ARG A 151 -10.24 -4.10 -3.51
C ARG A 151 -9.32 -3.29 -2.61
N GLN A 152 -8.28 -2.70 -3.18
CA GLN A 152 -7.42 -1.75 -2.48
C GLN A 152 -7.77 -0.32 -2.90
N GLU A 153 -7.81 0.58 -1.92
CA GLU A 153 -7.99 2.01 -2.11
C GLU A 153 -6.67 2.69 -2.55
N PRO A 154 -6.71 3.79 -3.34
CA PRO A 154 -5.52 4.59 -3.67
C PRO A 154 -5.01 5.39 -2.44
N THR A 155 -3.69 5.39 -2.18
CA THR A 155 -3.15 5.53 -0.80
C THR A 155 -2.54 6.87 -0.38
N GLY A 156 -2.36 7.87 -1.26
CA GLY A 156 -1.81 9.19 -0.89
C GLY A 156 -0.50 9.19 -0.06
N GLU A 157 0.28 8.12 -0.16
CA GLU A 157 1.23 7.73 0.88
C GLU A 157 2.39 8.72 1.07
N PHE A 158 2.64 9.09 2.32
CA PHE A 158 3.74 9.96 2.73
C PHE A 158 4.51 9.38 3.92
N ARG A 159 5.76 9.82 4.07
CA ARG A 159 6.65 9.41 5.16
C ARG A 159 7.22 10.64 5.85
N TYR A 160 6.97 10.75 7.15
CA TYR A 160 7.60 11.75 8.01
C TYR A 160 8.83 11.14 8.69
N LYS A 161 9.96 11.83 8.65
CA LYS A 161 11.19 11.45 9.35
C LYS A 161 11.54 12.57 10.33
N PRO A 162 11.22 12.42 11.62
CA PRO A 162 11.53 13.46 12.61
C PRO A 162 13.04 13.60 12.83
N ASP A 163 13.47 14.82 13.05
CA ASP A 163 14.83 15.15 13.48
C ASP A 163 15.05 14.79 14.96
N GLU A 164 16.32 14.76 15.36
CA GLU A 164 16.71 14.51 16.74
C GLU A 164 16.12 15.60 17.66
N GLY A 165 15.37 15.19 18.69
CA GLY A 165 14.71 16.11 19.62
C GLY A 165 13.30 16.56 19.23
N ALA A 166 12.85 16.29 17.99
CA ALA A 166 11.49 16.66 17.54
C ALA A 166 10.40 16.10 18.46
N ARG A 167 10.58 14.88 18.99
CA ARG A 167 9.65 14.28 19.97
C ARG A 167 9.51 15.12 21.25
N ALA A 168 10.61 15.65 21.77
CA ALA A 168 10.60 16.45 23.00
C ALA A 168 9.94 17.81 22.76
N VAL A 169 10.19 18.41 21.59
CA VAL A 169 9.55 19.67 21.16
C VAL A 169 8.03 19.48 21.04
N VAL A 170 7.59 18.46 20.31
CA VAL A 170 6.16 18.13 20.14
C VAL A 170 5.50 17.81 21.48
N TRP A 171 6.16 17.05 22.36
CA TRP A 171 5.64 16.74 23.69
C TRP A 171 5.42 18.01 24.53
N LYS A 172 6.39 18.91 24.57
CA LYS A 172 6.29 20.17 25.32
C LYS A 172 5.18 21.07 24.77
N ALA A 173 5.07 21.20 23.45
CA ALA A 173 4.01 21.97 22.82
C ALA A 173 2.62 21.36 23.03
N TRP A 174 2.53 20.03 23.09
CA TRP A 174 1.31 19.33 23.45
C TRP A 174 0.89 19.59 24.89
N GLU A 175 1.82 19.49 25.85
CA GLU A 175 1.58 19.83 27.27
C GLU A 175 1.15 21.29 27.45
N ALA A 176 1.75 22.21 26.68
CA ALA A 176 1.39 23.63 26.68
C ALA A 176 0.06 23.93 25.97
N GLY A 177 -0.55 22.95 25.29
CA GLY A 177 -1.79 23.11 24.54
C GLY A 177 -1.65 23.83 23.20
N GLU A 178 -0.43 24.17 22.77
CA GLU A 178 -0.13 24.90 21.53
C GLU A 178 -0.53 24.12 20.27
N LEU A 179 -0.58 22.78 20.35
CA LEU A 179 -0.98 21.92 19.24
C LEU A 179 -2.50 21.75 19.12
N GLN A 180 -3.31 22.19 20.10
CA GLN A 180 -4.77 22.02 20.07
C GLN A 180 -5.45 22.57 18.81
N PRO A 181 -5.06 23.73 18.25
CA PRO A 181 -5.64 24.23 17.01
C PRO A 181 -5.38 23.33 15.79
N LEU A 182 -4.33 22.50 15.84
CA LEU A 182 -3.86 21.67 14.71
C LEU A 182 -4.34 20.22 14.81
N ILE A 183 -4.33 19.63 16.00
CA ILE A 183 -4.70 18.22 16.20
C ILE A 183 -6.03 18.04 16.97
N GLY A 184 -6.68 19.12 17.39
CA GLY A 184 -7.92 19.10 18.17
C GLY A 184 -7.74 18.46 19.55
N ASP A 185 -8.83 17.91 20.09
CA ASP A 185 -8.83 17.21 21.39
C ASP A 185 -8.25 15.79 21.31
N LEU A 186 -7.33 15.50 20.37
CA LEU A 186 -6.78 14.16 20.13
C LEU A 186 -6.19 13.51 21.38
N LEU A 187 -5.87 14.32 22.40
CA LEU A 187 -5.88 14.00 23.82
C LEU A 187 -5.55 15.27 24.59
N LYS A 188 -6.47 15.76 25.41
CA LYS A 188 -6.12 16.78 26.43
C LYS A 188 -5.71 16.06 27.72
N PRO A 189 -4.52 16.27 28.27
CA PRO A 189 -4.38 16.19 29.71
C PRO A 189 -5.13 17.41 30.27
N ALA A 190 -6.19 17.16 31.04
CA ALA A 190 -6.80 18.21 31.84
C ALA A 190 -5.76 18.67 32.88
N ILE A 191 -4.99 19.70 32.57
CA ILE A 191 -4.26 20.45 33.59
C ILE A 191 -5.25 21.47 34.14
N GLU A 192 -6.16 21.01 35.00
CA GLU A 192 -6.73 21.90 36.01
C GLU A 192 -5.67 22.02 37.10
N ALA A 193 -4.86 23.07 37.00
CA ALA A 193 -4.06 23.53 38.12
C ALA A 193 -5.06 23.91 39.23
N GLY A 194 -5.07 23.13 40.31
CA GLY A 194 -5.87 23.45 41.47
C GLY A 194 -5.43 24.78 42.07
N GLU A 195 -6.29 25.79 41.98
CA GLU A 195 -6.32 26.86 42.97
C GLU A 195 -6.95 26.28 44.25
N GLN A 196 -6.10 25.80 45.14
CA GLN A 196 -6.43 25.76 46.56
C GLN A 196 -6.49 27.21 47.06
N HIS A 197 -7.69 27.71 47.30
CA HIS A 197 -7.93 28.83 48.19
C HIS A 197 -8.91 28.37 49.28
N ASP A 198 -8.36 27.93 50.40
CA ASP A 198 -8.93 28.14 51.74
C ASP A 198 -8.14 29.28 52.41
#